data_AF-M8A9I9-F1
#
_entry.id   AF-M8A9I9-F1
#
_cell.length_a   1.000
_cell.length_b   1.000
_cell.length_c   1.000
_cell.angle_alpha   90.00
_cell.angle_beta   90.00
_cell.angle_gamma   90.00
#
_symmetry.space_group_name_H-M   'P 1'
#
loop_
_entity.id
_entity.type
_entity.pdbx_description
1 polymer ?
#
loop_
_entity_poly.entity_id
_entity_poly.type
_entity_poly.pdbx_seq_one_letter_code
_entity_poly.pdbx_strand_id
1 'polypeptide(L)' 'MVLTNMSYYGIPLVSVMFSGHLGEAHLAGAMLGNSCATVTGYAFVVRTAACC' A
#
# COMPACT_ATOMS: atom_id res chain seq x y z
N MET A 1 -1.90 17.13 9.83
CA MET A 1 -2.23 15.81 10.42
C MET A 1 -3.38 15.11 9.70
N VAL A 2 -4.54 15.73 9.51
CA VAL A 2 -5.68 15.08 8.82
C VAL A 2 -5.46 14.90 7.30
N LEU A 3 -4.95 15.95 6.63
CA LEU A 3 -4.73 15.91 5.18
C LEU A 3 -3.71 14.84 4.78
N THR A 4 -2.62 14.72 5.55
CA THR A 4 -1.59 13.69 5.36
C THR A 4 -2.15 12.28 5.50
N ASN A 5 -3.02 12.02 6.48
CA ASN A 5 -3.66 10.71 6.61
C ASN A 5 -4.61 10.44 5.45
N MET A 6 -5.40 11.43 5.06
CA MET A 6 -6.32 11.30 3.93
C MET A 6 -5.59 11.05 2.61
N SER A 7 -4.44 11.69 2.38
CA SER A 7 -3.63 11.39 1.20
C SER A 7 -2.95 10.02 1.28
N TYR A 8 -2.48 9.59 2.45
CA TYR A 8 -1.84 8.29 2.62
C TYR A 8 -2.78 7.11 2.30
N TYR A 9 -4.05 7.19 2.71
CA TYR A 9 -5.07 6.19 2.37
C TYR A 9 -5.74 6.46 1.02
N GLY A 10 -5.81 7.72 0.57
CA GLY A 10 -6.44 8.11 -0.67
C GLY A 10 -5.70 7.65 -1.93
N ILE A 11 -4.36 7.64 -1.91
CA ILE A 11 -3.53 7.19 -3.03
C ILE A 11 -3.81 5.71 -3.40
N PRO A 12 -3.72 4.74 -2.46
CA PRO A 12 -4.04 3.35 -2.77
C PRO A 12 -5.52 3.15 -3.13
N LEU A 13 -6.45 3.90 -2.53
CA LEU A 13 -7.88 3.81 -2.84
C LEU A 13 -8.22 4.27 -4.27
N VAL A 14 -7.66 5.39 -4.72
CA VAL A 14 -7.82 5.84 -6.12
C VAL A 14 -7.15 4.86 -7.10
N SER A 15 -5.99 4.32 -6.72
CA SER A 15 -5.28 3.31 -7.52
C SER A 15 -6.11 2.04 -7.73
N VAL A 16 -6.75 1.49 -6.68
CA VAL A 16 -7.61 0.30 -6.81
C VAL A 16 -8.90 0.59 -7.57
N MET A 17 -9.47 1.79 -7.47
CA MET A 17 -10.66 2.18 -8.24
C MET A 17 -10.36 2.23 -9.75
N PHE A 18 -9.18 2.69 -10.14
CA PHE A 18 -8.75 2.68 -11.54
C PHE A 18 -8.40 1.27 -12.03
N SER A 19 -7.70 0.51 -11.19
CA SER A 19 -7.33 -0.89 -11.41
C SER A 19 -8.55 -1.82 -11.56
N GLY A 20 -9.61 -1.59 -10.79
CA GLY A 20 -10.84 -2.39 -10.84
C GLY A 20 -11.62 -2.23 -12.15
N HIS A 21 -11.52 -1.08 -12.82
CA HIS A 21 -12.13 -0.88 -14.13
C HIS A 21 -11.40 -1.63 -15.26
N LEU A 22 -10.12 -1.97 -15.05
CA LEU A 22 -9.28 -2.75 -15.97
C LEU A 22 -9.39 -4.27 -15.77
N GLY A 23 -10.12 -4.72 -14.74
CA GLY A 23 -10.45 -6.13 -14.47
C GLY A 23 -9.80 -6.73 -13.23
N GLU A 24 -10.24 -7.95 -12.88
CA GLU A 24 -9.92 -8.66 -11.63
C GLU A 24 -8.42 -8.94 -11.43
N ALA A 25 -7.66 -9.17 -12.50
CA ALA A 25 -6.23 -9.45 -12.40
C ALA A 25 -5.44 -8.24 -11.87
N HIS A 26 -5.84 -7.03 -12.26
CA HIS A 26 -5.20 -5.80 -11.79
C HIS A 26 -5.62 -5.52 -10.34
N LEU A 27 -6.90 -5.75 -9.99
CA LEU A 27 -7.40 -5.68 -8.60
C LEU A 27 -6.64 -6.64 -7.67
N ALA A 28 -6.45 -7.89 -8.09
CA ALA A 28 -5.68 -8.89 -7.35
C ALA A 28 -4.20 -8.49 -7.21
N GLY A 29 -3.60 -7.98 -8.29
CA GLY A 29 -2.23 -7.47 -8.28
C GLY A 29 -2.04 -6.27 -7.35
N ALA A 30 -2.99 -5.33 -7.31
CA ALA A 30 -2.96 -4.18 -6.42
C ALA A 30 -3.10 -4.60 -4.94
N MET A 31 -4.00 -5.55 -4.62
CA MET A 31 -4.15 -6.06 -3.25
C MET A 31 -2.89 -6.83 -2.78
N LEU A 32 -2.36 -7.71 -3.64
CA LEU A 32 -1.13 -8.47 -3.35
C LEU A 32 0.09 -7.55 -3.23
N GLY A 33 0.22 -6.57 -4.12
CA GLY A 33 1.28 -5.56 -4.08
C GLY A 33 1.20 -4.70 -2.82
N ASN A 34 0.00 -4.30 -2.40
CA ASN A 34 -0.22 -3.55 -1.17
C ASN A 34 0.19 -4.35 0.08
N SER A 35 -0.16 -5.65 0.11
CA SER A 35 0.27 -6.58 1.17
C SER A 35 1.79 -6.76 1.21
N CYS A 36 2.41 -7.00 0.04
CA CYS A 36 3.85 -7.19 -0.09
C CYS A 36 4.65 -5.95 0.33
N ALA A 37 4.24 -4.76 -0.12
CA ALA A 37 4.86 -3.50 0.27
C ALA A 37 4.74 -3.22 1.77
N THR A 38 3.60 -3.58 2.38
CA THR A 38 3.38 -3.39 3.81
C THR A 38 4.24 -4.34 4.65
N VAL A 39 4.27 -5.64 4.33
CA VAL A 39 5.11 -6.63 5.05
C VAL A 39 6.59 -6.31 4.88
N THR A 40 7.01 -5.97 3.66
CA THR A 40 8.42 -5.68 3.36
C THR A 40 8.85 -4.36 4.00
N GLY A 41 8.02 -3.33 3.89
CA GLY A 41 8.27 -2.03 4.54
C GLY A 41 8.32 -2.15 6.05
N TYR A 42 7.40 -2.90 6.67
CA TYR A 42 7.42 -3.16 8.11
C TYR A 42 8.67 -3.95 8.54
N ALA A 43 9.02 -5.01 7.78
CA ALA A 43 10.25 -5.77 8.04
C ALA A 43 11.49 -4.88 7.95
N PHE A 44 11.56 -3.99 6.97
CA PHE A 44 12.68 -3.04 6.82
C PHE A 44 12.74 -2.03 7.96
N VAL A 45 11.62 -1.39 8.31
CA VAL A 45 11.55 -0.41 9.40
C VAL A 45 11.92 -1.04 10.75
N VAL A 46 11.39 -2.23 11.05
CA VAL A 46 11.75 -2.98 12.28
C VAL A 46 13.23 -3.33 12.30
N ARG A 47 13.78 -3.82 11.19
CA ARG A 47 15.21 -4.18 11.09
C ARG A 47 16.13 -2.98 11.25
N THR A 48 15.77 -1.83 10.66
CA THR A 48 16.52 -0.57 10.82
C THR A 48 16.40 -0.02 12.24
N ALA A 49 15.21 -0.08 12.85
CA ALA A 49 14.97 0.45 14.19
C ALA A 49 15.58 -0.41 15.31
N ALA A 50 15.64 -1.74 15.14
CA ALA A 50 16.18 -2.67 16.14
C ALA A 50 17.72 -2.74 16.19
N CYS A 51 18.42 -2.00 15.33
CA CYS A 51 19.90 -1.95 15.28
C CYS A 51 20.50 -0.81 16.13
N CYS A 52 19.66 -0.06 16.86
CA CYS A 52 20.04 0.91 17.91
C CYS A 52 19.55 0.41 19.27
#